data_AF-A0AAD3R2U1-F1
#
_entry.id   AF-A0AAD3R2U1-F1
#
_cell.length_a   1.000
_cell.length_b   1.000
_cell.length_c   1.000
_cell.angle_alpha   90.00
_cell.angle_beta   90.00
_cell.angle_gamma   90.00
#
_symmetry.space_group_name_H-M   'P 1'
#
loop_
_entity.id
_entity.type
_entity.pdbx_description
1 polymer ?
#
loop_
_entity_poly.entity_id
_entity_poly.type
_entity_poly.pdbx_seq_one_letter_code
_entity_poly.pdbx_strand_id
1 'polypeptide(L)'
;MLKGCVGPQLTSGVWVLTFVTWIFKRISKMSKAKAAPPPGCTLNINDPQVQEAAIRIQASYRGHRSRKEMREKGPPKILQELKDVVLVEGSAAKLECRVSAFPDPFIIWYKDGKELKDGPKYRYVFEDPDFVALVVRDGVLADLGKYTVTIKNPFGQTSGSACILVEVPAKVSKGPDNIKAKRGTTVVLKAEISGEPPPDVAWLKDGDDIEEDDRVFFDVGDTNTILTIKNAKSSDAGKYEVFVENNLGTDQS
;
A
#
# COMPACT_ATOMS: atom_id res chain seq x y z
N MET A 1 42.44 0.94 -33.13
CA MET A 1 41.12 0.54 -33.65
C MET A 1 40.15 0.43 -32.48
N LEU A 2 39.01 1.14 -32.57
CA LEU A 2 37.64 0.93 -32.00
C LEU A 2 37.51 0.28 -30.60
N LYS A 3 36.61 0.66 -29.67
CA LYS A 3 35.42 1.54 -29.57
C LYS A 3 35.06 1.54 -28.07
N GLY A 4 34.46 2.61 -27.54
CA GLY A 4 33.88 2.61 -26.19
C GLY A 4 32.80 3.67 -26.05
N CYS A 5 31.55 3.25 -26.10
CA CYS A 5 30.35 4.07 -26.25
C CYS A 5 30.05 5.00 -25.06
N VAL A 6 29.41 6.11 -25.40
CA VAL A 6 28.82 7.14 -24.52
C VAL A 6 27.43 6.69 -24.03
N GLY A 7 27.07 7.07 -22.81
CA GLY A 7 25.71 7.08 -22.25
C GLY A 7 25.66 7.86 -20.93
N PRO A 8 24.54 8.51 -20.56
CA PRO A 8 24.45 9.98 -20.62
C PRO A 8 24.49 10.72 -19.27
N GLN A 9 24.72 12.03 -19.42
CA GLN A 9 24.71 13.11 -18.42
C GLN A 9 23.30 13.70 -18.17
N LEU A 10 23.14 14.28 -16.96
CA LEU A 10 22.23 15.39 -16.56
C LEU A 10 20.73 15.02 -16.43
N THR A 11 19.87 15.56 -15.57
CA THR A 11 19.72 16.72 -14.65
C THR A 11 18.52 16.34 -13.72
N SER A 12 18.33 16.77 -12.47
CA SER A 12 17.91 18.09 -11.99
C SER A 12 17.65 17.89 -10.47
N GLY A 13 18.24 18.66 -9.55
CA GLY A 13 17.84 20.05 -9.36
C GLY A 13 16.73 20.26 -8.32
N VAL A 14 16.41 19.31 -7.42
CA VAL A 14 15.59 19.57 -6.19
C VAL A 14 16.06 18.78 -4.95
N TRP A 15 16.90 17.74 -5.11
CA TRP A 15 17.20 16.77 -4.03
C TRP A 15 18.37 17.12 -3.09
N VAL A 16 18.97 18.31 -3.20
CA VAL A 16 20.18 18.67 -2.41
C VAL A 16 19.84 19.42 -1.11
N LEU A 17 18.73 20.17 -1.05
CA LEU A 17 18.47 21.10 0.06
C LEU A 17 17.84 20.46 1.32
N THR A 18 17.08 19.37 1.18
CA THR A 18 16.54 18.61 2.34
C THR A 18 17.58 17.66 2.96
N PHE A 19 18.60 17.29 2.19
CA PHE A 19 19.67 16.39 2.62
C PHE A 19 20.72 17.10 3.51
N VAL A 20 21.04 18.36 3.21
CA VAL A 20 22.05 19.14 3.96
C VAL A 20 21.52 19.60 5.33
N THR A 21 20.24 19.97 5.43
CA THR A 21 19.62 20.44 6.69
C THR A 21 19.45 19.33 7.74
N TRP A 22 19.38 18.06 7.33
CA TRP A 22 19.36 16.90 8.23
C TRP A 22 20.75 16.52 8.78
N ILE A 23 21.80 16.62 7.95
CA ILE A 23 23.19 16.37 8.36
C ILE A 23 23.62 17.31 9.49
N PHE A 24 23.26 18.60 9.43
CA PHE A 24 23.58 19.57 10.48
C PHE A 24 22.85 19.31 11.81
N LYS A 25 21.59 18.84 11.77
CA LYS A 25 20.85 18.46 12.98
C LYS A 25 21.46 17.25 13.69
N ARG A 26 22.08 16.32 12.96
CA ARG A 26 22.73 15.13 13.52
C ARG A 26 24.10 15.44 14.13
N ILE A 27 24.84 16.40 13.57
CA ILE A 27 26.13 16.86 14.13
C ILE A 27 25.93 17.66 15.41
N SER A 28 24.84 18.46 15.49
CA SER A 28 24.52 19.31 16.66
C SER A 28 24.22 18.53 17.96
N LYS A 29 23.83 17.26 17.89
CA LYS A 29 23.43 16.47 19.10
C LYS A 29 24.57 15.72 19.80
N MET A 30 25.79 15.72 19.25
CA MET A 30 26.92 14.94 19.81
C MET A 30 27.86 15.74 20.74
N SER A 31 27.56 17.01 21.01
CA SER A 31 28.35 17.82 21.95
C SER A 31 27.54 18.12 23.20
N LYS A 32 27.71 17.29 24.25
CA LYS A 32 27.67 17.74 25.66
C LYS A 32 28.03 16.59 26.62
N ALA A 33 28.99 16.90 27.48
CA ALA A 33 29.45 16.21 28.70
C ALA A 33 30.85 15.56 28.59
N LYS A 34 31.90 16.38 28.75
CA LYS A 34 33.20 15.92 29.27
C LYS A 34 33.40 16.61 30.62
N ALA A 35 33.51 15.83 31.69
CA ALA A 35 33.89 16.33 33.01
C ALA A 35 35.29 16.99 32.92
N ALA A 36 35.47 18.11 33.61
CA ALA A 36 36.78 18.76 33.69
C ALA A 36 37.76 17.85 34.45
N PRO A 37 39.02 17.71 33.99
CA PRO A 37 40.02 16.93 34.70
C PRO A 37 40.32 17.55 36.08
N PRO A 38 40.72 16.75 37.09
CA PRO A 38 41.01 17.24 38.43
C PRO A 38 42.12 18.32 38.41
N PRO A 39 42.04 19.34 39.28
CA PRO A 39 43.00 20.44 39.30
C PRO A 39 44.39 19.93 39.70
N GLY A 40 45.38 20.18 38.84
CA GLY A 40 46.79 19.83 39.07
C GLY A 40 47.40 18.85 38.07
N CYS A 41 46.60 18.17 37.24
CA CYS A 41 47.12 17.33 36.14
C CYS A 41 47.24 18.16 34.85
N THR A 42 48.24 19.03 34.74
CA THR A 42 48.51 19.76 33.49
C THR A 42 49.24 18.84 32.52
N LEU A 43 48.50 18.16 31.65
CA LEU A 43 49.05 17.37 30.56
C LEU A 43 49.78 18.33 29.60
N ASN A 44 51.11 18.21 29.48
CA ASN A 44 51.84 19.00 28.49
C ASN A 44 51.56 18.46 27.08
N ILE A 45 50.74 19.18 26.32
CA ILE A 45 50.27 18.80 24.98
C ILE A 45 51.42 18.76 23.94
N ASN A 46 52.54 19.41 24.24
CA ASN A 46 53.71 19.44 23.38
C ASN A 46 54.77 18.39 23.77
N ASP A 47 54.52 17.57 24.79
CA ASP A 47 55.39 16.46 25.14
C ASP A 47 55.35 15.39 24.03
N PRO A 48 56.50 15.00 23.44
CA PRO A 48 56.56 13.97 22.39
C PRO A 48 55.91 12.64 22.80
N GLN A 49 55.98 12.26 24.07
CA GLN A 49 55.35 11.03 24.57
C GLN A 49 53.83 11.14 24.61
N VAL A 50 53.31 12.33 24.97
CA VAL A 50 51.87 12.63 24.96
C VAL A 50 51.33 12.67 23.52
N GLN A 51 52.09 13.21 22.58
CA GLN A 51 51.71 13.24 21.16
C GLN A 51 51.67 11.83 20.55
N GLU A 52 52.66 10.99 20.82
CA GLU A 52 52.69 9.59 20.37
C GLU A 52 51.53 8.78 20.98
N ALA A 53 51.24 8.97 22.27
CA ALA A 53 50.09 8.37 22.93
C ALA A 53 48.76 8.85 22.31
N ALA A 54 48.63 10.15 22.01
CA ALA A 54 47.47 10.71 21.35
C ALA A 54 47.26 10.14 19.94
N ILE A 55 48.32 9.97 19.15
CA ILE A 55 48.28 9.34 17.81
C ILE A 55 47.78 7.90 17.92
N ARG A 56 48.30 7.11 18.87
CA ARG A 56 47.86 5.72 19.09
C ARG A 56 46.41 5.62 19.52
N ILE A 57 45.95 6.51 20.40
CA ILE A 57 44.55 6.59 20.83
C ILE A 57 43.64 6.95 19.66
N GLN A 58 44.03 7.96 18.85
CA GLN A 58 43.28 8.36 17.66
C GLN A 58 43.20 7.22 16.63
N ALA A 59 44.31 6.52 16.38
CA ALA A 59 44.35 5.36 15.48
C ALA A 59 43.48 4.21 15.99
N SER A 60 43.54 3.92 17.29
CA SER A 60 42.72 2.88 17.94
C SER A 60 41.24 3.22 17.91
N TYR A 61 40.87 4.48 18.16
CA TYR A 61 39.49 4.95 18.08
C TYR A 61 38.94 4.92 16.65
N ARG A 62 39.73 5.34 15.66
CA ARG A 62 39.38 5.20 14.23
C ARG A 62 39.18 3.73 13.87
N GLY A 63 40.10 2.84 14.25
CA GLY A 63 39.98 1.40 14.01
C GLY A 63 38.79 0.75 14.72
N HIS A 64 38.52 1.13 15.97
CA HIS A 64 37.36 0.65 16.74
C HIS A 64 36.05 1.12 16.11
N ARG A 65 35.96 2.39 15.71
CA ARG A 65 34.79 2.96 15.01
C ARG A 65 34.53 2.23 13.69
N SER A 66 35.56 2.03 12.86
CA SER A 66 35.43 1.29 11.60
C SER A 66 35.03 -0.18 11.81
N ARG A 67 35.56 -0.85 12.85
CA ARG A 67 35.14 -2.22 13.22
C ARG A 67 33.71 -2.26 13.73
N LYS A 68 33.27 -1.28 14.50
CA LYS A 68 31.88 -1.18 14.97
C LYS A 68 30.91 -0.98 13.79
N GLU A 69 31.24 -0.06 12.88
CA GLU A 69 30.49 0.17 11.64
C GLU A 69 30.51 -1.06 10.71
N MET A 70 31.59 -1.87 10.69
CA MET A 70 31.61 -3.16 9.98
C MET A 70 30.78 -4.25 10.66
N ARG A 71 30.71 -4.29 11.99
CA ARG A 71 29.91 -5.28 12.73
C ARG A 71 28.41 -5.09 12.54
N GLU A 72 27.99 -3.88 12.15
CA GLU A 72 26.61 -3.54 11.83
C GLU A 72 26.26 -3.74 10.34
N LYS A 73 27.24 -4.01 9.47
CA LYS A 73 26.98 -4.37 8.06
C LYS A 73 26.50 -5.81 7.97
N GLY A 74 25.47 -6.03 7.17
CA GLY A 74 24.95 -7.37 6.94
C GLY A 74 23.82 -7.39 5.93
N PRO A 75 23.33 -8.58 5.55
CA PRO A 75 22.16 -8.69 4.69
C PRO A 75 20.94 -8.04 5.36
N PRO A 76 20.01 -7.46 4.59
CA PRO A 76 18.81 -6.85 5.14
C PRO A 76 17.96 -7.89 5.87
N LYS A 77 17.24 -7.46 6.91
CA LYS A 77 16.31 -8.29 7.67
C LYS A 77 14.97 -7.60 7.77
N ILE A 78 13.89 -8.35 7.63
CA ILE A 78 12.55 -7.89 8.00
C ILE A 78 12.37 -8.23 9.47
N LEU A 79 12.14 -7.19 10.28
CA LEU A 79 11.91 -7.28 11.72
C LEU A 79 10.42 -7.39 12.04
N GLN A 80 9.58 -6.80 11.21
CA GLN A 80 8.12 -6.90 11.29
C GLN A 80 7.60 -7.13 9.87
N GLU A 81 6.97 -8.28 9.67
CA GLU A 81 6.42 -8.69 8.37
C GLU A 81 5.26 -7.81 7.91
N LEU A 82 5.01 -7.84 6.61
CA LEU A 82 3.78 -7.28 6.03
C LEU A 82 2.57 -8.05 6.56
N LYS A 83 1.43 -7.36 6.62
CA LYS A 83 0.13 -7.93 6.96
C LYS A 83 -0.84 -7.72 5.82
N ASP A 84 -1.76 -8.65 5.68
CA ASP A 84 -2.85 -8.53 4.71
C ASP A 84 -3.72 -7.32 5.06
N VAL A 85 -4.20 -6.63 4.03
CA VAL A 85 -4.99 -5.40 4.17
C VAL A 85 -6.24 -5.50 3.32
N VAL A 86 -7.36 -5.08 3.88
CA VAL A 86 -8.59 -4.85 3.14
C VAL A 86 -8.59 -3.42 2.62
N LEU A 87 -8.76 -3.26 1.31
CA LEU A 87 -8.88 -2.00 0.62
C LEU A 87 -10.34 -1.82 0.18
N VAL A 88 -10.99 -0.75 0.61
CA VAL A 88 -12.32 -0.41 0.11
C VAL A 88 -12.19 0.39 -1.19
N GLU A 89 -13.03 0.13 -2.18
CA GLU A 89 -13.03 0.86 -3.45
C GLU A 89 -13.03 2.39 -3.26
N GLY A 90 -12.21 3.08 -4.04
CA GLY A 90 -12.00 4.53 -3.97
C GLY A 90 -11.11 5.00 -2.81
N SER A 91 -10.83 4.14 -1.83
CA SER A 91 -9.96 4.47 -0.68
C SER A 91 -8.48 4.19 -0.95
N ALA A 92 -7.62 4.36 0.06
CA ALA A 92 -6.20 4.02 -0.02
C ALA A 92 -5.84 2.97 1.03
N ALA A 93 -4.95 2.04 0.67
CA ALA A 93 -4.36 1.07 1.59
C ALA A 93 -2.87 1.33 1.78
N LYS A 94 -2.36 1.00 2.98
CA LYS A 94 -0.94 1.08 3.32
C LYS A 94 -0.43 -0.30 3.70
N LEU A 95 0.52 -0.80 2.93
CA LEU A 95 1.33 -1.96 3.29
C LEU A 95 2.63 -1.45 3.90
N GLU A 96 2.97 -1.88 5.11
CA GLU A 96 4.20 -1.45 5.79
C GLU A 96 4.89 -2.61 6.51
N CYS A 97 6.21 -2.62 6.45
CA CYS A 97 7.05 -3.54 7.20
C CYS A 97 8.18 -2.77 7.88
N ARG A 98 8.70 -3.36 8.96
CA ARG A 98 9.89 -2.83 9.64
C ARG A 98 11.11 -3.62 9.18
N VAL A 99 12.16 -2.92 8.79
CA VAL A 99 13.39 -3.49 8.23
C VAL A 99 14.62 -3.02 8.99
N SER A 100 15.66 -3.84 8.97
CA SER A 100 17.00 -3.49 9.42
C SER A 100 17.96 -3.76 8.28
N ALA A 101 18.57 -2.70 7.74
CA ALA A 101 19.47 -2.79 6.61
C ALA A 101 20.56 -1.73 6.70
N PHE A 102 21.81 -2.17 6.69
CA PHE A 102 22.96 -1.28 6.59
C PHE A 102 24.06 -1.97 5.75
N PRO A 103 24.66 -1.29 4.75
CA PRO A 103 24.39 0.07 4.26
C PRO A 103 22.97 0.27 3.70
N ASP A 104 22.60 1.52 3.42
CA ASP A 104 21.28 1.92 2.89
C ASP A 104 20.83 0.98 1.76
N PRO A 105 19.65 0.35 1.88
CA PRO A 105 19.20 -0.64 0.92
C PRO A 105 18.53 -0.02 -0.31
N PHE A 106 18.50 -0.79 -1.40
CA PHE A 106 17.58 -0.59 -2.51
C PHE A 106 16.28 -1.36 -2.25
N ILE A 107 15.14 -0.73 -2.50
CA ILE A 107 13.82 -1.27 -2.19
C ILE A 107 12.98 -1.31 -3.46
N ILE A 108 12.38 -2.47 -3.73
CA ILE A 108 11.54 -2.71 -4.89
C ILE A 108 10.23 -3.35 -4.43
N TRP A 109 9.12 -2.83 -4.94
CA TRP A 109 7.79 -3.41 -4.72
C TRP A 109 7.30 -4.13 -5.96
N TYR A 110 6.58 -5.22 -5.75
CA TYR A 110 5.98 -6.03 -6.81
C TYR A 110 4.50 -6.24 -6.50
N LYS A 111 3.66 -6.28 -7.53
CA LYS A 111 2.29 -6.79 -7.50
C LYS A 111 2.22 -8.00 -8.41
N ASP A 112 1.85 -9.15 -7.87
CA ASP A 112 1.70 -10.41 -8.60
C ASP A 112 2.96 -10.75 -9.45
N GLY A 113 4.14 -10.46 -8.88
CA GLY A 113 5.45 -10.67 -9.51
C GLY A 113 5.90 -9.57 -10.48
N LYS A 114 5.06 -8.58 -10.78
CA LYS A 114 5.42 -7.44 -11.63
C LYS A 114 5.91 -6.25 -10.80
N GLU A 115 7.07 -5.72 -11.14
CA GLU A 115 7.64 -4.55 -10.48
C GLU A 115 6.72 -3.33 -10.62
N LEU A 116 6.44 -2.70 -9.48
CA LEU A 116 5.70 -1.45 -9.37
C LEU A 116 6.65 -0.28 -9.50
N LYS A 117 6.16 0.85 -9.99
CA LYS A 117 6.91 2.12 -10.01
C LYS A 117 6.25 3.11 -9.07
N ASP A 118 7.07 3.88 -8.37
CA ASP A 118 6.59 5.02 -7.58
C ASP A 118 5.87 6.04 -8.48
N GLY A 119 4.76 6.58 -8.01
CA GLY A 119 3.89 7.44 -8.79
C GLY A 119 2.56 7.79 -8.11
N PRO A 120 1.56 8.21 -8.89
CA PRO A 120 0.24 8.59 -8.36
C PRO A 120 -0.52 7.42 -7.76
N LYS A 121 -0.52 6.25 -8.42
CA LYS A 121 -1.24 5.04 -7.99
C LYS A 121 -0.55 4.32 -6.82
N TYR A 122 0.76 4.12 -6.96
CA TYR A 122 1.61 3.41 -6.01
C TYR A 122 2.62 4.41 -5.47
N ARG A 123 2.58 4.71 -4.18
CA ARG A 123 3.52 5.65 -3.56
C ARG A 123 4.41 4.98 -2.53
N TYR A 124 5.71 5.13 -2.70
CA TYR A 124 6.68 4.65 -1.72
C TYR A 124 6.80 5.67 -0.59
N VAL A 125 6.78 5.20 0.65
CA VAL A 125 6.82 6.06 1.85
C VAL A 125 7.95 5.62 2.78
N PHE A 126 8.74 6.62 3.20
CA PHE A 126 9.89 6.49 4.10
C PHE A 126 9.78 7.56 5.20
N GLU A 127 8.98 7.30 6.22
CA GLU A 127 8.79 8.23 7.34
C GLU A 127 9.83 8.03 8.46
N ASP A 128 10.28 6.79 8.63
CA ASP A 128 11.24 6.35 9.64
C ASP A 128 12.28 5.46 8.95
N PRO A 129 13.59 5.57 9.29
CA PRO A 129 14.64 4.78 8.66
C PRO A 129 14.43 3.27 8.74
N ASP A 130 13.68 2.79 9.74
CA ASP A 130 13.39 1.37 9.91
C ASP A 130 12.08 0.96 9.21
N PHE A 131 11.29 1.87 8.64
CA PHE A 131 9.98 1.56 8.06
C PHE A 131 9.96 1.79 6.55
N VAL A 132 9.44 0.78 5.85
CA VAL A 132 9.25 0.81 4.41
C VAL A 132 7.78 0.56 4.14
N ALA A 133 7.15 1.47 3.41
CA ALA A 133 5.74 1.36 3.09
C ALA A 133 5.42 1.61 1.62
N LEU A 134 4.35 0.96 1.16
CA LEU A 134 3.69 1.19 -0.11
C LEU A 134 2.26 1.65 0.18
N VAL A 135 1.90 2.82 -0.35
CA VAL A 135 0.53 3.31 -0.34
C VAL A 135 -0.08 3.07 -1.71
N VAL A 136 -1.12 2.27 -1.76
CA VAL A 136 -1.97 2.06 -2.94
C VAL A 136 -3.14 3.03 -2.84
N ARG A 137 -3.27 3.96 -3.80
CA ARG A 137 -4.32 5.01 -3.80
C ARG A 137 -5.45 4.67 -4.75
N ASP A 138 -6.59 5.33 -4.58
CA ASP A 138 -7.75 5.25 -5.48
C ASP A 138 -8.09 3.79 -5.80
N GLY A 139 -8.31 3.01 -4.75
CA GLY A 139 -8.42 1.57 -4.79
C GLY A 139 -9.50 1.09 -5.74
N VAL A 140 -9.19 0.05 -6.52
CA VAL A 140 -10.09 -0.58 -7.49
C VAL A 140 -9.92 -2.09 -7.44
N LEU A 141 -10.87 -2.85 -7.99
CA LEU A 141 -10.83 -4.32 -7.97
C LEU A 141 -9.52 -4.91 -8.56
N ALA A 142 -8.93 -4.23 -9.55
CA ALA A 142 -7.65 -4.64 -10.15
C ALA A 142 -6.43 -4.54 -9.19
N ASP A 143 -6.56 -3.85 -8.05
CA ASP A 143 -5.54 -3.78 -7.02
C ASP A 143 -5.48 -5.02 -6.14
N LEU A 144 -6.50 -5.89 -6.20
CA LEU A 144 -6.49 -7.19 -5.56
C LEU A 144 -5.25 -7.97 -6.00
N GLY A 145 -4.58 -8.61 -5.04
CA GLY A 145 -3.46 -9.48 -5.33
C GLY A 145 -2.39 -9.49 -4.26
N LYS A 146 -1.29 -10.18 -4.56
CA LYS A 146 -0.16 -10.34 -3.66
C LYS A 146 0.87 -9.24 -3.94
N TYR A 147 1.20 -8.51 -2.89
CA TYR A 147 2.24 -7.50 -2.90
C TYR A 147 3.48 -8.03 -2.20
N THR A 148 4.64 -7.83 -2.83
CA THR A 148 5.93 -8.28 -2.31
C THR A 148 6.89 -7.10 -2.27
N VAL A 149 7.53 -6.89 -1.12
CA VAL A 149 8.67 -5.97 -0.99
C VAL A 149 9.95 -6.77 -1.03
N THR A 150 10.93 -6.31 -1.81
CA THR A 150 12.30 -6.83 -1.81
C THR A 150 13.24 -5.73 -1.35
N ILE A 151 14.02 -6.02 -0.31
CA ILE A 151 15.05 -5.13 0.23
C ILE A 151 16.41 -5.74 -0.07
N LYS A 152 17.25 -5.02 -0.79
CA LYS A 152 18.56 -5.49 -1.25
C LYS A 152 19.67 -4.53 -0.85
N ASN A 153 20.79 -5.06 -0.39
CA ASN A 153 22.03 -4.31 -0.21
C ASN A 153 23.22 -5.13 -0.74
N PRO A 154 24.47 -4.62 -0.68
CA PRO A 154 25.64 -5.36 -1.18
C PRO A 154 25.93 -6.70 -0.49
N PHE A 155 25.33 -6.95 0.67
CA PHE A 155 25.55 -8.14 1.49
C PHE A 155 24.43 -9.18 1.33
N GLY A 156 23.35 -8.86 0.63
CA GLY A 156 22.27 -9.80 0.35
C GLY A 156 20.93 -9.12 0.11
N GLN A 157 19.87 -9.92 0.18
CA GLN A 157 18.50 -9.47 0.01
C GLN A 157 17.56 -10.24 0.93
N THR A 158 16.42 -9.63 1.22
CA THR A 158 15.28 -10.27 1.89
C THR A 158 13.99 -9.80 1.24
N SER A 159 12.90 -10.52 1.46
CA SER A 159 11.58 -10.17 0.91
C SER A 159 10.45 -10.57 1.85
N GLY A 160 9.42 -9.75 1.89
CA GLY A 160 8.17 -10.01 2.62
C GLY A 160 6.99 -9.88 1.68
N SER A 161 5.88 -10.56 1.98
CA SER A 161 4.66 -10.48 1.15
C SER A 161 3.40 -10.38 2.00
N ALA A 162 2.39 -9.72 1.45
CA ALA A 162 1.03 -9.68 1.97
C ALA A 162 0.04 -9.58 0.81
N CYS A 163 -1.21 -9.92 1.07
CA CYS A 163 -2.31 -9.80 0.12
C CYS A 163 -3.12 -8.52 0.40
N ILE A 164 -3.54 -7.85 -0.67
CA ILE A 164 -4.63 -6.87 -0.60
C ILE A 164 -5.90 -7.57 -1.11
N LEU A 165 -6.92 -7.59 -0.25
CA LEU A 165 -8.29 -7.89 -0.64
C LEU A 165 -9.00 -6.57 -0.96
N VAL A 166 -9.83 -6.54 -1.99
CA VAL A 166 -10.61 -5.36 -2.35
C VAL A 166 -12.06 -5.62 -2.05
N GLU A 167 -12.69 -4.74 -1.28
CA GLU A 167 -14.13 -4.75 -1.05
C GLU A 167 -14.78 -3.54 -1.75
N VAL A 168 -15.94 -3.77 -2.35
CA VAL A 168 -16.74 -2.80 -3.10
C VAL A 168 -18.12 -2.71 -2.41
N PRO A 169 -18.59 -1.53 -1.99
CA PRO A 169 -19.92 -1.38 -1.42
C PRO A 169 -21.02 -1.85 -2.37
N ALA A 170 -22.09 -2.43 -1.81
CA ALA A 170 -23.28 -2.78 -2.58
C ALA A 170 -23.88 -1.51 -3.20
N LYS A 171 -24.17 -1.56 -4.50
CA LYS A 171 -24.71 -0.43 -5.25
C LYS A 171 -25.58 -0.88 -6.42
N VAL A 172 -26.66 -0.15 -6.67
CA VAL A 172 -27.45 -0.29 -7.90
C VAL A 172 -27.00 0.78 -8.89
N SER A 173 -26.21 0.38 -9.90
CA SER A 173 -25.71 1.32 -10.91
C SER A 173 -26.79 1.76 -11.90
N LYS A 174 -27.77 0.87 -12.16
CA LYS A 174 -28.93 1.17 -13.00
C LYS A 174 -30.14 0.32 -12.58
N GLY A 175 -31.24 0.98 -12.22
CA GLY A 175 -32.52 0.31 -11.96
C GLY A 175 -33.20 -0.26 -13.22
N PRO A 176 -34.33 -0.97 -13.06
CA PRO A 176 -35.08 -1.51 -14.18
C PRO A 176 -35.66 -0.44 -15.10
N ASP A 177 -35.62 -0.69 -16.41
CA ASP A 177 -36.24 0.19 -17.40
C ASP A 177 -37.79 0.10 -17.32
N ASN A 178 -38.48 1.19 -17.69
CA ASN A 178 -39.93 1.20 -17.80
C ASN A 178 -40.41 0.35 -18.99
N ILE A 179 -41.24 -0.66 -18.75
CA ILE A 179 -41.74 -1.57 -19.78
C ILE A 179 -43.27 -1.51 -19.87
N LYS A 180 -43.80 -1.53 -21.10
CA LYS A 180 -45.22 -1.79 -21.37
C LYS A 180 -45.38 -3.23 -21.84
N ALA A 181 -46.22 -4.00 -21.15
CA ALA A 181 -46.46 -5.40 -21.46
C ALA A 181 -47.93 -5.66 -21.81
N LYS A 182 -48.18 -6.69 -22.62
CA LYS A 182 -49.54 -7.17 -22.88
C LYS A 182 -49.87 -8.28 -21.89
N ARG A 183 -51.15 -8.43 -21.55
CA ARG A 183 -51.61 -9.54 -20.72
C ARG A 183 -51.19 -10.87 -21.37
N GLY A 184 -50.67 -11.79 -20.57
CA GLY A 184 -50.23 -13.12 -21.01
C GLY A 184 -48.80 -13.19 -21.54
N THR A 185 -48.10 -12.07 -21.76
CA THR A 185 -46.69 -12.09 -22.18
C THR A 185 -45.76 -12.28 -20.98
N THR A 186 -44.52 -12.69 -21.23
CA THR A 186 -43.44 -12.66 -20.23
C THR A 186 -42.83 -11.26 -20.17
N VAL A 187 -42.66 -10.73 -18.96
CA VAL A 187 -41.95 -9.48 -18.67
C VAL A 187 -40.60 -9.82 -18.07
N VAL A 188 -39.57 -9.10 -18.48
CA VAL A 188 -38.20 -9.25 -17.97
C VAL A 188 -37.71 -7.86 -17.58
N LEU A 189 -37.47 -7.66 -16.28
CA LEU A 189 -36.88 -6.44 -15.73
C LEU A 189 -35.42 -6.75 -15.38
N LYS A 190 -34.51 -5.84 -15.72
CA LYS A 190 -33.08 -5.99 -15.48
C LYS A 190 -32.55 -4.78 -14.74
N ALA A 191 -31.82 -4.99 -13.66
CA ALA A 191 -31.04 -3.97 -12.97
C ALA A 191 -29.55 -4.31 -13.01
N GLU A 192 -28.70 -3.30 -13.08
CA GLU A 192 -27.24 -3.42 -12.97
C GLU A 192 -26.83 -3.13 -11.53
N ILE A 193 -26.03 -4.04 -10.96
CA ILE A 193 -25.60 -4.00 -9.56
C ILE A 193 -24.09 -4.19 -9.48
N SER A 194 -23.49 -3.75 -8.37
CA SER A 194 -22.09 -4.00 -8.04
C SER A 194 -21.92 -4.22 -6.55
N GLY A 195 -20.92 -4.99 -6.16
CA GLY A 195 -20.54 -5.20 -4.76
C GLY A 195 -19.54 -6.35 -4.66
N GLU A 196 -18.58 -6.22 -3.75
CA GLU A 196 -17.60 -7.25 -3.39
C GLU A 196 -17.41 -7.16 -1.86
N PRO A 197 -17.84 -8.14 -1.06
CA PRO A 197 -18.48 -9.39 -1.45
C PRO A 197 -19.77 -9.21 -2.27
N PRO A 198 -20.16 -10.22 -3.09
CA PRO A 198 -21.39 -10.19 -3.85
C PRO A 198 -22.58 -9.81 -2.95
N PRO A 199 -23.40 -8.83 -3.34
CA PRO A 199 -24.46 -8.34 -2.48
C PRO A 199 -25.64 -9.32 -2.44
N ASP A 200 -26.33 -9.33 -1.30
CA ASP A 200 -27.68 -9.89 -1.19
C ASP A 200 -28.64 -8.97 -1.97
N VAL A 201 -29.60 -9.55 -2.69
CA VAL A 201 -30.50 -8.83 -3.60
C VAL A 201 -31.96 -9.11 -3.28
N ALA A 202 -32.77 -8.05 -3.20
CA ALA A 202 -34.22 -8.14 -3.09
C ALA A 202 -34.90 -7.30 -4.18
N TRP A 203 -35.93 -7.85 -4.80
CA TRP A 203 -36.81 -7.11 -5.71
C TRP A 203 -38.06 -6.66 -4.97
N LEU A 204 -38.44 -5.40 -5.17
CA LEU A 204 -39.62 -4.79 -4.56
C LEU A 204 -40.63 -4.39 -5.63
N LYS A 205 -41.92 -4.59 -5.36
CA LYS A 205 -43.03 -4.05 -6.14
C LYS A 205 -43.84 -3.11 -5.26
N ASP A 206 -43.93 -1.85 -5.65
CA ASP A 206 -44.67 -0.80 -4.94
C ASP A 206 -44.25 -0.66 -3.46
N GLY A 207 -43.00 -1.03 -3.12
CA GLY A 207 -42.43 -1.00 -1.78
C GLY A 207 -42.51 -2.32 -0.99
N ASP A 208 -43.19 -3.33 -1.51
CA ASP A 208 -43.31 -4.65 -0.88
C ASP A 208 -42.35 -5.67 -1.53
N ASP A 209 -41.78 -6.56 -0.73
CA ASP A 209 -40.89 -7.63 -1.21
C ASP A 209 -41.61 -8.59 -2.16
N ILE A 210 -40.90 -8.99 -3.21
CA ILE A 210 -41.38 -9.96 -4.19
C ILE A 210 -40.79 -11.34 -3.86
N GLU A 211 -41.66 -12.30 -3.57
CA GLU A 211 -41.29 -13.70 -3.43
C GLU A 211 -41.36 -14.43 -4.79
N GLU A 212 -40.50 -15.44 -4.97
CA GLU A 212 -40.57 -16.31 -6.14
C GLU A 212 -41.81 -17.21 -6.09
N ASP A 213 -42.43 -17.44 -7.26
CA ASP A 213 -43.50 -18.39 -7.47
C ASP A 213 -43.35 -19.07 -8.85
N ASP A 214 -44.32 -19.90 -9.25
CA ASP A 214 -44.29 -20.61 -10.55
C ASP A 214 -44.17 -19.66 -11.78
N ARG A 215 -44.47 -18.38 -11.59
CA ARG A 215 -44.59 -17.34 -12.60
C ARG A 215 -43.54 -16.26 -12.45
N VAL A 216 -43.11 -15.95 -11.23
CA VAL A 216 -42.20 -14.88 -10.84
C VAL A 216 -40.92 -15.50 -10.30
N PHE A 217 -39.78 -15.21 -10.89
CA PHE A 217 -38.48 -15.69 -10.42
C PHE A 217 -37.40 -14.69 -10.79
N PHE A 218 -36.31 -14.68 -10.03
CA PHE A 218 -35.18 -13.80 -10.24
C PHE A 218 -33.87 -14.56 -10.45
N ASP A 219 -33.02 -14.02 -11.31
CA ASP A 219 -31.66 -14.49 -11.54
C ASP A 219 -30.70 -13.40 -11.05
N VAL A 220 -29.74 -13.76 -10.20
CA VAL A 220 -28.78 -12.84 -9.61
C VAL A 220 -27.39 -13.25 -10.08
N GLY A 221 -26.79 -12.41 -10.92
CA GLY A 221 -25.40 -12.54 -11.35
C GLY A 221 -24.52 -11.46 -10.75
N ASP A 222 -23.20 -11.58 -10.99
CA ASP A 222 -22.18 -10.71 -10.38
C ASP A 222 -22.33 -9.22 -10.69
N THR A 223 -22.99 -8.87 -11.80
CA THR A 223 -23.10 -7.47 -12.30
C THR A 223 -24.53 -7.03 -12.59
N ASN A 224 -25.49 -7.95 -12.50
CA ASN A 224 -26.89 -7.64 -12.77
C ASN A 224 -27.82 -8.65 -12.09
N THR A 225 -29.04 -8.20 -11.86
CA THR A 225 -30.16 -9.06 -11.48
C THR A 225 -31.30 -8.92 -12.48
N ILE A 226 -32.02 -10.02 -12.73
CA ILE A 226 -33.09 -10.12 -13.70
C ILE A 226 -34.33 -10.68 -12.99
N LEU A 227 -35.42 -9.91 -12.96
CA LEU A 227 -36.74 -10.39 -12.53
C LEU A 227 -37.57 -10.79 -13.76
N THR A 228 -38.03 -12.04 -13.78
CA THR A 228 -38.89 -12.56 -14.84
C THR A 228 -40.30 -12.82 -14.31
N ILE A 229 -41.30 -12.22 -14.95
CA ILE A 229 -42.73 -12.44 -14.67
C ILE A 229 -43.38 -13.05 -15.91
N LYS A 230 -43.68 -14.35 -15.87
CA LYS A 230 -44.43 -15.05 -16.92
C LYS A 230 -45.91 -14.65 -16.90
N ASN A 231 -46.61 -14.88 -18.01
CA ASN A 231 -48.08 -14.76 -18.10
C ASN A 231 -48.63 -13.49 -17.39
N ALA A 232 -48.17 -12.31 -17.81
CA ALA A 232 -48.43 -11.04 -17.15
C ALA A 232 -49.93 -10.77 -16.94
N LYS A 233 -50.27 -10.23 -15.78
CA LYS A 233 -51.62 -9.87 -15.32
C LYS A 233 -51.68 -8.37 -15.04
N SER A 234 -52.90 -7.81 -15.01
CA SER A 234 -53.07 -6.39 -14.68
C SER A 234 -52.62 -6.02 -13.26
N SER A 235 -52.60 -7.00 -12.33
CA SER A 235 -52.08 -6.84 -10.97
C SER A 235 -50.57 -6.66 -10.89
N ASP A 236 -49.84 -7.01 -11.97
CA ASP A 236 -48.38 -6.86 -12.01
C ASP A 236 -47.97 -5.45 -12.42
N ALA A 237 -48.91 -4.59 -12.79
CA ALA A 237 -48.59 -3.18 -12.98
C ALA A 237 -48.19 -2.57 -11.63
N GLY A 238 -47.08 -1.85 -11.62
CA GLY A 238 -46.51 -1.24 -10.41
C GLY A 238 -45.13 -0.66 -10.67
N LYS A 239 -44.59 0.02 -9.66
CA LYS A 239 -43.19 0.43 -9.61
C LYS A 239 -42.36 -0.76 -9.14
N TYR A 240 -41.30 -1.08 -9.88
CA TYR A 240 -40.37 -2.14 -9.51
C TYR A 240 -39.03 -1.53 -9.14
N GLU A 241 -38.48 -1.95 -8.02
CA GLU A 241 -37.21 -1.47 -7.46
C GLU A 241 -36.34 -2.65 -7.06
N VAL A 242 -35.02 -2.41 -6.99
CA VAL A 242 -34.05 -3.39 -6.51
C VAL A 242 -33.35 -2.82 -5.30
N PHE A 243 -33.27 -3.61 -4.24
CA PHE A 243 -32.49 -3.37 -3.03
C PHE A 243 -31.28 -4.30 -3.02
N VAL A 244 -30.12 -3.77 -2.64
CA VAL A 244 -28.88 -4.53 -2.51
C VAL A 244 -28.19 -4.24 -1.18
N GLU A 245 -27.57 -5.25 -0.58
CA GLU A 245 -26.87 -5.16 0.70
C GLU A 245 -25.58 -5.98 0.71
N ASN A 246 -24.51 -5.43 1.29
CA ASN A 246 -23.35 -6.19 1.73
C ASN A 246 -22.77 -5.64 3.03
N ASN A 247 -21.67 -6.20 3.50
CA ASN A 247 -21.01 -5.81 4.76
C ASN A 247 -20.54 -4.33 4.80
N LEU A 248 -20.48 -3.65 3.65
CA LEU A 248 -20.09 -2.25 3.56
C LEU A 248 -21.27 -1.27 3.46
N GLY A 249 -22.49 -1.75 3.20
CA GLY A 249 -23.68 -0.91 3.15
C GLY A 249 -24.80 -1.44 2.26
N THR A 250 -25.77 -0.57 2.01
CA THR A 250 -26.99 -0.87 1.26
C THR A 250 -27.26 0.20 0.20
N ASP A 251 -28.00 -0.16 -0.85
CA ASP A 251 -28.46 0.77 -1.88
C ASP A 251 -29.79 0.31 -2.51
N GLN A 252 -30.54 1.24 -3.13
CA GLN A 252 -31.81 0.98 -3.80
C GLN A 252 -32.01 1.87 -5.03
N SER A 253 -32.62 1.32 -6.09
CA SER A 253 -32.88 2.01 -7.38
C SER A 253 -34.01 3.05 -7.35
#